data_AF-A0A9Q3A7Q1-F1
#
_entry.id   AF-A0A9Q3A7Q1-F1
#
_cell.length_a   1.000
_cell.length_b   1.000
_cell.length_c   1.000
_cell.angle_alpha   90.00
_cell.angle_beta   90.00
_cell.angle_gamma   90.00
#
_symmetry.space_group_name_H-M   'P 1'
#
loop_
_entity.id
_entity.type
_entity.pdbx_description
1 polymer ?
#
loop_
_entity_poly.entity_id
_entity_poly.type
_entity_poly.pdbx_seq_one_letter_code
_entity_poly.pdbx_strand_id
1 'polypeptide(L)'
;MKVCIGLLVVAALAIGLTTPLPGNLFMLLMDRDNFIPPQSSLFTFEPSQVSQGSSNYWLYGEDDHYYYHFTYEPAHPYRYIAKDNQCPAFDRDDVRSWCNALQGTPLQ
;
A
#
# COMPACT_ATOMS: atom_id res chain seq x y z
N MET A 1 -8.31 -16.12 -32.53
CA MET A 1 -9.22 -15.44 -31.59
C MET A 1 -9.43 -16.22 -30.29
N LYS A 2 -9.93 -17.47 -30.29
CA LYS A 2 -10.16 -18.26 -29.06
C LYS A 2 -8.90 -18.51 -28.22
N VAL A 3 -7.76 -18.82 -28.87
CA VAL A 3 -6.46 -19.01 -28.19
C VAL A 3 -5.98 -17.71 -27.54
N CYS A 4 -6.16 -16.57 -28.21
CA CYS A 4 -5.82 -15.25 -27.66
C CYS A 4 -6.68 -14.90 -26.43
N ILE A 5 -7.98 -15.21 -26.47
CA ILE A 5 -8.89 -15.01 -25.33
C ILE A 5 -8.48 -15.91 -24.16
N GLY A 6 -8.17 -17.19 -24.43
CA GLY A 6 -7.69 -18.12 -23.40
C GLY A 6 -6.43 -17.62 -22.70
N LEU A 7 -5.45 -17.13 -23.47
CA LEU A 7 -4.21 -16.56 -22.90
C LEU A 7 -4.47 -15.32 -22.06
N LEU A 8 -5.36 -14.42 -22.50
CA LEU A 8 -5.72 -13.22 -21.74
C LEU A 8 -6.40 -13.57 -20.40
N VAL A 9 -7.28 -14.57 -20.39
CA VAL A 9 -7.94 -15.03 -19.16
C VAL A 9 -6.92 -15.62 -18.19
N VAL A 10 -6.01 -16.47 -18.67
CA VAL A 10 -4.96 -17.05 -17.82
C VAL A 10 -4.03 -15.97 -17.27
N ALA A 11 -3.62 -15.00 -18.08
CA ALA A 11 -2.80 -13.88 -17.63
C ALA A 11 -3.52 -13.02 -16.57
N ALA A 12 -4.80 -12.71 -16.78
CA ALA A 12 -5.60 -11.95 -15.82
C ALA A 12 -5.78 -12.70 -14.49
N LEU A 13 -6.02 -14.00 -14.55
CA LEU A 13 -6.10 -14.85 -13.35
C LEU A 13 -4.76 -14.91 -12.62
N ALA A 14 -3.66 -15.07 -13.34
CA ALA A 14 -2.33 -15.06 -12.74
C ALA A 14 -2.09 -13.73 -12.00
N ILE A 15 -2.30 -12.59 -12.66
CA ILE A 15 -2.15 -11.26 -12.05
C ILE A 15 -3.04 -11.12 -10.81
N GLY A 16 -4.31 -11.51 -10.90
CA GLY A 16 -5.25 -11.39 -9.78
C GLY A 16 -4.92 -12.29 -8.59
N LEU A 17 -4.25 -13.41 -8.81
CA LEU A 17 -3.90 -14.37 -7.75
C LEU A 17 -2.50 -14.14 -7.17
N THR A 18 -1.59 -13.51 -7.91
CA THR A 18 -0.20 -13.32 -7.48
C THR A 18 0.13 -11.88 -7.08
N THR A 19 -0.82 -10.95 -7.20
CA THR A 19 -0.62 -9.54 -6.82
C THR A 19 -1.73 -9.06 -5.89
N PRO A 20 -1.48 -8.06 -5.03
CA PRO A 20 -2.51 -7.40 -4.23
C PRO A 20 -3.58 -6.63 -5.01
N LEU A 21 -3.54 -6.63 -6.36
CA LEU A 21 -4.42 -5.82 -7.21
C LEU A 21 -5.90 -5.90 -6.83
N PRO A 22 -6.53 -7.08 -6.66
CA PRO A 22 -7.95 -7.12 -6.31
C PRO A 22 -8.25 -6.50 -4.94
N GLY A 23 -7.35 -6.71 -3.97
CA GLY A 23 -7.48 -6.15 -2.62
C GLY A 23 -7.35 -4.62 -2.64
N ASN A 24 -6.35 -4.10 -3.36
CA ASN A 24 -6.15 -2.66 -3.52
C ASN A 24 -7.32 -2.00 -4.26
N LEU A 25 -7.83 -2.61 -5.33
CA LEU A 25 -9.03 -2.11 -6.01
C LEU A 25 -10.25 -2.10 -5.08
N PHE A 26 -10.45 -3.17 -4.30
CA PHE A 26 -11.56 -3.23 -3.34
C PHE A 26 -11.42 -2.16 -2.24
N MET A 27 -10.22 -1.99 -1.69
CA MET A 27 -9.90 -0.97 -0.69
C MET A 27 -10.25 0.45 -1.18
N LEU A 28 -9.86 0.79 -2.42
CA LEU A 28 -10.16 2.09 -3.04
C LEU A 28 -11.64 2.28 -3.37
N LEU A 29 -12.39 1.19 -3.58
CA LEU A 29 -13.83 1.25 -3.83
C LEU A 29 -14.64 1.46 -2.55
N MET A 30 -14.18 0.90 -1.43
CA MET A 30 -14.94 0.89 -0.17
C MET A 30 -14.85 2.19 0.61
N ASP A 31 -13.73 2.91 0.51
CA ASP A 31 -13.51 4.16 1.24
C ASP A 31 -12.79 5.16 0.34
N ARG A 32 -13.28 6.40 0.27
CA ARG A 32 -12.73 7.45 -0.60
C ARG A 32 -11.44 8.05 -0.05
N ASP A 33 -11.21 7.88 1.25
CA ASP A 33 -10.00 8.35 1.91
C ASP A 33 -8.84 7.36 1.72
N ASN A 34 -9.12 6.15 1.20
CA ASN A 34 -8.07 5.23 0.78
C ASN A 34 -7.35 5.74 -0.47
N PHE A 35 -6.03 5.59 -0.43
CA PHE A 35 -5.15 5.85 -1.57
C PHE A 35 -3.98 4.87 -1.55
N ILE A 36 -3.30 4.75 -2.68
CA ILE A 36 -2.03 4.02 -2.79
C ILE A 36 -0.89 5.05 -2.78
N PRO A 37 0.15 4.89 -1.93
CA PRO A 37 1.32 5.75 -1.97
C PRO A 37 1.94 5.80 -3.39
N PRO A 38 2.28 7.00 -3.92
CA PRO A 38 2.94 7.17 -5.22
C PRO A 38 4.27 6.42 -5.42
N GLN A 39 4.96 6.06 -4.33
CA GLN A 39 6.18 5.25 -4.37
C GLN A 39 5.88 3.76 -4.59
N SER A 40 4.62 3.36 -4.41
CA SER A 40 4.11 2.01 -4.62
C SER A 40 3.17 1.96 -5.83
N SER A 41 2.41 0.87 -5.94
CA SER A 41 1.44 0.66 -7.00
C SER A 41 0.27 -0.19 -6.54
N LEU A 42 -0.80 -0.19 -7.33
CA LEU A 42 -1.95 -1.09 -7.17
C LEU A 42 -1.54 -2.57 -7.13
N PHE A 43 -0.41 -2.94 -7.74
CA PHE A 43 0.04 -4.32 -7.88
C PHE A 43 1.04 -4.74 -6.81
N THR A 44 1.49 -3.82 -5.95
CA THR A 44 2.61 -4.08 -5.02
C THR A 44 2.34 -3.60 -3.61
N PHE A 45 1.46 -2.62 -3.43
CA PHE A 45 1.11 -2.14 -2.10
C PHE A 45 0.32 -3.20 -1.34
N GLU A 46 0.75 -3.52 -0.13
CA GLU A 46 0.11 -4.49 0.74
C GLU A 46 -0.18 -3.84 2.10
N PRO A 47 -1.47 -3.56 2.41
CA PRO A 47 -1.86 -3.12 3.75
C PRO A 47 -1.54 -4.20 4.79
N SER A 48 -0.74 -3.86 5.80
CA SER A 48 -0.39 -4.76 6.91
C SER A 48 -1.27 -4.55 8.14
N GLN A 49 -1.82 -3.34 8.31
CA GLN A 49 -2.80 -3.02 9.34
C GLN A 49 -3.89 -2.13 8.78
N VAL A 50 -5.13 -2.38 9.18
CA VAL A 50 -6.32 -1.64 8.75
C VAL A 50 -7.03 -1.10 9.99
N SER A 51 -7.61 0.10 9.88
CA SER A 51 -8.35 0.73 10.97
C SER A 51 -9.48 -0.18 11.47
N GLN A 52 -9.58 -0.31 12.78
CA GLN A 52 -10.69 -1.01 13.42
C GLN A 52 -11.87 -0.05 13.57
N GLY A 53 -13.08 -0.47 13.21
CA GLY A 53 -14.30 0.34 13.36
C GLY A 53 -15.13 0.42 12.09
N SER A 54 -15.81 1.55 11.89
CA SER A 54 -16.67 1.80 10.72
C SER A 54 -15.93 2.21 9.45
N SER A 55 -14.64 2.54 9.58
CA SER A 55 -13.77 2.95 8.46
C SER A 55 -12.82 1.82 8.10
N ASN A 56 -12.43 1.74 6.82
CA ASN A 56 -11.60 0.66 6.28
C ASN A 56 -10.33 1.19 5.60
N TYR A 57 -9.69 2.20 6.19
CA TYR A 57 -8.42 2.70 5.67
C TYR A 57 -7.23 1.94 6.24
N TRP A 58 -6.16 1.86 5.45
CA TRP A 58 -4.91 1.26 5.89
C TRP A 58 -4.21 2.18 6.91
N LEU A 59 -3.61 1.58 7.94
CA LEU A 59 -2.81 2.27 8.97
C LEU A 59 -1.33 2.09 8.72
N TYR A 60 -0.95 0.87 8.37
CA TYR A 60 0.39 0.48 7.97
C TYR A 60 0.28 -0.35 6.70
N GLY A 61 1.28 -0.23 5.85
CA GLY A 61 1.41 -1.02 4.64
C GLY A 61 2.86 -1.10 4.20
N GLU A 62 3.11 -1.94 3.22
CA GLU A 62 4.44 -2.14 2.66
C GLU A 62 4.39 -2.45 1.17
N ASP A 63 5.54 -2.29 0.52
CA ASP A 63 5.84 -2.93 -0.77
C ASP A 63 7.27 -3.48 -0.73
N ASP A 64 7.83 -3.88 -1.86
CA ASP A 64 9.19 -4.44 -1.90
C ASP A 64 10.29 -3.49 -1.40
N HIS A 65 10.06 -2.17 -1.39
CA HIS A 65 11.08 -1.16 -1.13
C HIS A 65 10.85 -0.37 0.15
N TYR A 66 9.59 -0.14 0.54
CA TYR A 66 9.25 0.78 1.62
C TYR A 66 8.21 0.20 2.60
N TYR A 67 8.28 0.67 3.84
CA TYR A 67 7.19 0.65 4.80
C TYR A 67 6.46 2.00 4.77
N TYR A 68 5.14 1.97 4.97
CA TYR A 68 4.26 3.13 4.93
C TYR A 68 3.39 3.21 6.19
N HIS A 69 3.14 4.41 6.69
CA HIS A 69 2.25 4.68 7.81
C HIS A 69 1.32 5.86 7.49
N PHE A 70 0.01 5.67 7.60
CA PHE A 70 -0.98 6.72 7.39
C PHE A 70 -1.00 7.70 8.56
N THR A 71 -0.98 9.01 8.29
CA THR A 71 -0.81 10.05 9.34
C THR A 71 -2.08 10.82 9.68
N TYR A 72 -3.16 10.66 8.92
CA TYR A 72 -4.38 11.48 9.01
C TYR A 72 -4.18 12.97 8.68
N GLU A 73 -2.98 13.39 8.24
CA GLU A 73 -2.67 14.78 7.96
C GLU A 73 -2.86 15.07 6.46
N PRO A 74 -3.77 15.98 6.06
CA PRO A 74 -4.04 16.25 4.65
C PRO A 74 -2.82 16.73 3.85
N ALA A 75 -1.89 17.46 4.49
CA ALA A 75 -0.68 17.94 3.83
C ALA A 75 0.39 16.85 3.64
N HIS A 76 0.40 15.85 4.53
CA HIS A 76 1.41 14.81 4.61
C HIS A 76 0.75 13.46 4.93
N PRO A 77 -0.09 12.90 4.04
CA PRO A 77 -1.06 11.86 4.39
C PRO A 77 -0.45 10.51 4.81
N TYR A 78 0.84 10.32 4.57
CA TYR A 78 1.58 9.17 5.05
C TYR A 78 3.05 9.52 5.32
N ARG A 79 3.71 8.71 6.14
CA ARG A 79 5.17 8.63 6.25
C ARG A 79 5.66 7.34 5.61
N TYR A 80 6.89 7.35 5.13
CA TYR A 80 7.51 6.14 4.58
C TYR A 80 9.01 6.08 4.86
N ILE A 81 9.53 4.85 4.90
CA ILE A 81 10.94 4.56 5.13
C ILE A 81 11.35 3.34 4.32
N ALA A 82 12.59 3.32 3.81
CA ALA A 82 13.11 2.18 3.08
C ALA A 82 13.15 0.93 3.97
N LYS A 83 12.87 -0.24 3.40
CA LYS A 83 13.04 -1.52 4.10
C LYS A 83 14.51 -1.79 4.45
N ASP A 84 15.41 -1.42 3.54
CA ASP A 84 16.85 -1.36 3.80
C ASP A 84 17.19 -0.07 4.55
N ASN A 85 16.99 -0.08 5.86
CA ASN A 85 17.33 1.02 6.75
C ASN A 85 18.16 0.52 7.94
N GLN A 86 18.83 1.47 8.61
CA GLN A 86 19.70 1.20 9.76
C GLN A 86 19.15 1.85 11.03
N CYS A 87 17.82 2.00 11.15
CA CYS A 87 17.23 2.64 12.31
C CYS A 87 17.41 1.77 13.57
N PRO A 88 17.97 2.31 14.65
CA PRO A 88 18.07 1.59 15.91
C PRO A 88 16.68 1.22 16.41
N ALA A 89 16.49 -0.03 16.85
CA ALA A 89 15.22 -0.56 17.34
C ALA A 89 14.05 -0.37 16.36
N PHE A 90 14.33 -0.49 15.05
CA PHE A 90 13.31 -0.42 14.00
C PHE A 90 12.19 -1.46 14.24
N ASP A 91 10.96 -0.99 14.17
CA ASP A 91 9.74 -1.77 14.16
C ASP A 91 8.83 -1.27 13.02
N ARG A 92 8.48 -2.15 12.09
CA ARG A 92 7.62 -1.82 10.94
C ARG A 92 6.20 -1.40 11.36
N ASP A 93 5.78 -1.77 12.57
CA ASP A 93 4.44 -1.54 13.08
C ASP A 93 4.41 -0.39 14.13
N ASP A 94 5.54 0.31 14.34
CA ASP A 94 5.65 1.52 15.17
C ASP A 94 6.41 2.63 14.44
N VAL A 95 5.68 3.57 13.85
CA VAL A 95 6.24 4.72 13.11
C VAL A 95 7.21 5.60 13.92
N ARG A 96 7.15 5.54 15.25
CA ARG A 96 8.06 6.30 16.13
C ARG A 96 9.48 5.74 16.09
N SER A 97 9.64 4.47 15.72
CA SER A 97 10.94 3.84 15.52
C SER A 97 11.60 4.21 14.18
N TRP A 98 10.87 4.85 13.26
CA TRP A 98 11.34 5.14 11.91
C TRP A 98 12.19 6.42 11.88
N CYS A 99 13.49 6.24 12.07
CA CYS A 99 14.47 7.32 11.97
C CYS A 99 14.49 7.91 10.55
N ASN A 100 14.40 9.23 10.43
CA ASN A 100 14.42 9.96 9.16
C ASN A 100 13.33 9.55 8.14
N ALA A 101 12.19 9.00 8.59
CA ALA A 101 11.11 8.67 7.67
C ALA A 101 10.62 9.92 6.91
N LEU A 102 10.48 9.77 5.60
CA LEU A 102 10.07 10.81 4.67
C LEU A 102 8.55 11.02 4.77
N GLN A 103 8.11 12.22 4.40
CA GLN A 103 6.69 12.54 4.31
C GLN A 103 6.22 12.37 2.87
N GLY A 104 5.10 11.66 2.72
CA GLY A 104 4.37 11.57 1.48
C GLY A 104 3.64 12.87 1.17
N THR A 105 3.55 13.22 -0.11
CA THR A 105 2.67 14.31 -0.55
C THR A 105 1.39 13.75 -1.15
N PRO A 106 0.26 14.46 -1.04
CA PRO A 106 -0.95 14.12 -1.79
C PRO A 106 -0.66 14.06 -3.28
N LEU A 107 -1.36 13.18 -3.99
CA LEU A 107 -1.45 13.27 -5.45
C LEU A 107 -2.18 14.59 -5.76
N GLN A 108 -1.52 15.51 -6.48
CA GLN A 108 -2.11 16.76 -6.98
C GLN A 108 -3.05 16.50 -8.16
#